data_AF-A0A429G313-F1
#
_entry.id   AF-A0A429G313-F1
#
_cell.length_a   1.000
_cell.length_b   1.000
_cell.length_c   1.000
_cell.angle_alpha   90.00
_cell.angle_beta   90.00
_cell.angle_gamma   90.00
#
_symmetry.space_group_name_H-M   'P 1'
#
loop_
_entity.id
_entity.type
_entity.pdbx_description
1 polymer ?
#
loop_
_entity_poly.entity_id
_entity_poly.type
_entity_poly.pdbx_seq_one_letter_code
_entity_poly.pdbx_strand_id
1 'polypeptide(L)'
;MSDPYLTEIGWTGSALRLAGRLEHRGTPRLELLLRERGGEAVVRVPATARTDGPHVAFEARIDVAAVAGGAPLPGGVWDAGLSVDSADAVPLARAPGLDASPQRGFLDGGTTVAAYISPLGTLAIDVGGRTHPAGSVRADGLRWDERTEHVEVSGRLDVAGLATPISATLHLRERRGRAYEVICMLDDRPEGLHYTAVLPVTRTFIDEPLPRGTWEVWLRLGFSGMHRELRVLAPAEPVDVRVWRRLWHVRIASTAAPDPLTITVGRA
;
A
#
# COMPACT_ATOMS: atom_id res chain seq x y z
N MET A 1 26.38 4.74 4.80
CA MET A 1 25.14 4.65 3.98
C MET A 1 25.13 3.26 3.39
N SER A 2 23.99 2.60 3.26
CA SER A 2 23.92 1.32 2.57
C SER A 2 24.32 1.52 1.10
N ASP A 3 25.18 0.65 0.61
CA ASP A 3 25.67 0.63 -0.76
C ASP A 3 25.02 -0.56 -1.50
N PRO A 4 24.46 -0.40 -2.71
CA PRO A 4 24.31 0.82 -3.51
C PRO A 4 23.14 1.73 -3.07
N TYR A 5 23.15 3.00 -3.47
CA TYR A 5 22.09 3.96 -3.16
C TYR A 5 21.63 4.80 -4.35
N LEU A 6 20.35 5.18 -4.35
CA LEU A 6 19.70 6.05 -5.33
C LEU A 6 19.88 7.52 -4.95
N THR A 7 20.26 8.32 -5.93
CA THR A 7 20.30 9.78 -5.85
C THR A 7 19.17 10.43 -6.65
N GLU A 8 18.50 9.68 -7.53
CA GLU A 8 17.38 10.17 -8.33
C GLU A 8 16.41 9.04 -8.67
N ILE A 9 15.11 9.37 -8.60
CA ILE A 9 14.00 8.57 -9.10
C ILE A 9 13.05 9.57 -9.77
N GLY A 10 12.75 9.37 -11.04
CA GLY A 10 11.85 10.29 -11.74
C GLY A 10 11.53 9.87 -13.16
N TRP A 11 10.52 10.47 -13.74
CA TRP A 11 10.12 10.21 -15.13
C TRP A 11 10.91 11.11 -16.09
N THR A 12 11.48 10.53 -17.14
CA THR A 12 12.08 11.24 -18.27
C THR A 12 11.35 10.82 -19.54
N GLY A 13 10.40 11.64 -19.99
CA GLY A 13 9.44 11.22 -21.01
C GLY A 13 8.57 10.09 -20.48
N SER A 14 8.45 8.99 -21.24
CA SER A 14 7.70 7.78 -20.87
C SER A 14 8.50 6.75 -20.05
N ALA A 15 9.81 6.98 -19.85
CA ALA A 15 10.68 6.05 -19.14
C ALA A 15 10.92 6.51 -17.70
N LEU A 16 10.91 5.55 -16.77
CA LEU A 16 11.35 5.78 -15.40
C LEU A 16 12.88 5.77 -15.36
N ARG A 17 13.46 6.90 -14.98
CA ARG A 17 14.90 7.07 -14.78
C ARG A 17 15.26 6.84 -13.32
N LEU A 18 16.23 5.97 -13.10
CA LEU A 18 16.84 5.71 -11.80
C LEU A 18 18.33 6.04 -11.91
N ALA A 19 18.83 6.86 -11.00
CA ALA A 19 20.26 7.15 -10.92
C ALA A 19 20.76 7.04 -9.48
N GLY A 20 22.03 6.69 -9.34
CA GLY A 20 22.61 6.47 -8.02
C GLY A 20 24.11 6.28 -8.06
N ARG A 21 24.64 5.83 -6.92
CA ARG A 21 26.06 5.58 -6.74
C ARG A 21 26.28 4.23 -6.05
N LEU A 22 27.43 3.63 -6.36
CA LEU A 22 27.96 2.50 -5.62
C LEU A 22 29.46 2.61 -5.36
N GLU A 23 29.94 1.90 -4.34
CA GLU A 23 31.37 1.70 -4.09
C GLU A 23 31.88 0.52 -4.91
N HIS A 24 32.69 0.80 -5.93
CA HIS A 24 33.27 -0.24 -6.78
C HIS A 24 34.59 0.19 -7.40
N ARG A 25 35.51 -0.76 -7.60
CA ARG A 25 36.80 -0.53 -8.26
C ARG A 25 36.68 -0.78 -9.75
N GLY A 26 36.81 0.25 -10.57
CA GLY A 26 36.72 0.15 -12.03
C GLY A 26 35.30 0.41 -12.54
N THR A 27 35.00 -0.10 -13.74
CA THR A 27 33.68 0.07 -14.38
C THR A 27 32.96 -1.27 -14.41
N PRO A 28 32.03 -1.54 -13.48
CA PRO A 28 31.32 -2.81 -13.39
C PRO A 28 30.30 -2.95 -14.51
N ARG A 29 29.90 -4.20 -14.79
CA ARG A 29 28.66 -4.47 -15.50
C ARG A 29 27.49 -4.31 -14.52
N LEU A 30 26.56 -3.43 -14.86
CA LEU A 30 25.39 -3.14 -14.04
C LEU A 30 24.10 -3.52 -14.75
N GLU A 31 23.21 -4.18 -14.01
CA GLU A 31 21.85 -4.47 -14.44
C GLU A 31 20.90 -4.17 -13.29
N LEU A 32 19.78 -3.51 -13.59
CA LEU A 32 18.67 -3.43 -12.66
C LEU A 32 17.81 -4.69 -12.84
N LEU A 33 17.58 -5.42 -11.76
CA LEU A 33 16.68 -6.56 -11.74
C LEU A 33 15.35 -6.14 -11.15
N LEU A 34 14.28 -6.36 -11.91
CA LEU A 34 12.90 -6.23 -11.47
C LEU A 34 12.36 -7.63 -11.21
N ARG A 35 11.96 -7.92 -9.98
CA ARG A 35 11.39 -9.22 -9.59
C ARG A 35 9.92 -9.04 -9.22
N GLU A 36 9.04 -9.85 -9.81
CA GLU A 36 7.62 -9.81 -9.47
C GLU A 36 7.40 -10.24 -8.02
N ARG A 37 6.69 -9.41 -7.25
CA ARG A 37 6.37 -9.71 -5.86
C ARG A 37 5.31 -10.80 -5.78
N GLY A 38 5.70 -11.97 -5.26
CA GLY A 38 4.82 -13.14 -5.15
C GLY A 38 4.73 -13.97 -6.43
N GLY A 39 5.55 -13.66 -7.44
CA GLY A 39 5.72 -14.44 -8.66
C GLY A 39 7.18 -14.88 -8.85
N GLU A 40 7.44 -15.54 -9.98
CA GLU A 40 8.79 -15.97 -10.38
C GLU A 40 9.36 -15.13 -11.53
N ALA A 41 8.59 -14.17 -12.05
CA ALA A 41 9.00 -13.37 -13.19
C ALA A 41 10.14 -12.40 -12.81
N VAL A 42 11.16 -12.36 -13.67
CA VAL A 42 12.32 -11.47 -13.51
C VAL A 42 12.61 -10.77 -14.83
N VAL A 43 12.76 -9.44 -14.77
CA VAL A 43 13.15 -8.61 -15.91
C VAL A 43 14.50 -7.95 -15.59
N ARG A 44 15.41 -7.96 -16.56
CA ARG A 44 16.72 -7.32 -16.48
C ARG A 44 16.74 -6.08 -17.33
N VAL A 45 17.10 -4.96 -16.75
CA VAL A 45 17.20 -3.66 -17.42
C VAL A 45 18.67 -3.24 -17.42
N PRO A 46 19.28 -2.99 -18.58
CA PRO A 46 20.65 -2.51 -18.64
C PRO A 46 20.82 -1.19 -17.86
N ALA A 47 21.91 -1.09 -17.11
CA ALA A 47 22.31 0.15 -16.45
C ALA A 47 23.70 0.56 -16.95
N THR A 48 23.89 1.86 -17.17
CA THR A 48 25.19 2.43 -17.53
C THR A 48 25.99 2.73 -16.28
N ALA A 49 27.28 2.40 -16.28
CA ALA A 49 28.22 2.74 -15.23
C ALA A 49 29.19 3.83 -15.71
N ARG A 50 29.46 4.83 -14.87
CA ARG A 50 30.49 5.83 -15.10
C ARG A 50 31.29 6.05 -13.83
N THR A 51 32.61 5.94 -13.93
CA THR A 51 33.51 6.22 -12.80
C THR A 51 33.44 7.70 -12.42
N ASP A 52 33.26 7.97 -11.13
CA ASP A 52 33.16 9.30 -10.52
C ASP A 52 34.03 9.32 -9.25
N GLY A 53 35.33 9.53 -9.44
CA GLY A 53 36.33 9.46 -8.36
C GLY A 53 36.39 8.06 -7.71
N PRO A 54 36.20 7.93 -6.38
CA PRO A 54 36.20 6.64 -5.69
C PRO A 54 34.88 5.86 -5.84
N HIS A 55 33.86 6.44 -6.47
CA HIS A 55 32.54 5.83 -6.65
C HIS A 55 32.25 5.55 -8.13
N VAL A 56 31.26 4.70 -8.37
CA VAL A 56 30.65 4.52 -9.70
C VAL A 56 29.26 5.15 -9.67
N ALA A 57 29.02 6.12 -10.54
CA ALA A 57 27.68 6.60 -10.83
C ALA A 57 26.98 5.63 -11.78
N PHE A 58 25.73 5.29 -11.50
CA PHE A 58 24.91 4.47 -12.38
C PHE A 58 23.64 5.18 -12.82
N GLU A 59 23.15 4.82 -14.00
CA GLU A 59 21.85 5.23 -14.52
C GLU A 59 21.17 4.04 -15.19
N ALA A 60 19.90 3.81 -14.87
CA ALA A 60 19.02 2.86 -15.54
C ALA A 60 17.78 3.59 -16.04
N ARG A 61 17.33 3.23 -17.25
CA ARG A 61 16.07 3.73 -17.83
C ARG A 61 15.14 2.56 -18.08
N ILE A 62 14.00 2.59 -17.43
CA ILE A 62 12.98 1.55 -17.53
C ILE A 62 11.86 2.10 -18.40
N ASP A 63 11.81 1.67 -19.65
CA ASP A 63 10.62 1.86 -20.48
C ASP A 63 9.60 0.79 -20.11
N VAL A 64 8.71 1.11 -19.16
CA VAL A 64 7.72 0.16 -18.63
C VAL A 64 6.79 -0.37 -19.72
N ALA A 65 6.65 0.31 -20.86
CA ALA A 65 5.87 -0.15 -22.01
C ALA A 65 6.61 -1.17 -22.90
N ALA A 66 7.93 -1.33 -22.78
CA ALA A 66 8.73 -2.17 -23.66
C ALA A 66 9.84 -2.99 -22.97
N VAL A 67 9.92 -2.98 -21.64
CA VAL A 67 11.05 -3.53 -20.88
C VAL A 67 11.25 -5.05 -21.04
N ALA A 68 10.19 -5.83 -21.26
CA ALA A 68 10.24 -7.29 -21.31
C ALA A 68 10.44 -7.80 -22.75
N GLY A 69 11.63 -7.54 -23.32
CA GLY A 69 11.93 -7.94 -24.70
C GLY A 69 11.06 -7.20 -25.75
N GLY A 70 10.69 -5.96 -25.47
CA GLY A 70 9.79 -5.14 -26.29
C GLY A 70 8.32 -5.15 -25.83
N ALA A 71 7.97 -5.95 -24.81
CA ALA A 71 6.63 -5.98 -24.24
C ALA A 71 6.50 -5.14 -22.95
N PRO A 72 5.29 -4.64 -22.62
CA PRO A 72 5.04 -3.96 -21.36
C PRO A 72 5.31 -4.83 -20.14
N LEU A 73 5.73 -4.20 -19.05
CA LEU A 73 5.82 -4.86 -17.76
C LEU A 73 4.42 -5.31 -17.31
N PRO A 74 4.20 -6.58 -16.97
CA PRO A 74 2.90 -7.05 -16.50
C PRO A 74 2.41 -6.30 -15.25
N GLY A 75 1.09 -6.14 -15.15
CA GLY A 75 0.47 -5.51 -13.98
C GLY A 75 0.81 -6.25 -12.69
N GLY A 76 1.13 -5.53 -11.62
CA GLY A 76 1.62 -6.10 -10.36
C GLY A 76 2.65 -5.20 -9.67
N VAL A 77 3.22 -5.71 -8.57
CA VAL A 77 4.30 -5.02 -7.84
C VAL A 77 5.62 -5.69 -8.18
N TRP A 78 6.61 -4.89 -8.55
CA TRP A 78 7.94 -5.34 -8.93
C TRP A 78 8.98 -4.75 -8.00
N ASP A 79 9.73 -5.61 -7.30
CA ASP A 79 10.83 -5.22 -6.44
C ASP A 79 12.09 -4.99 -7.29
N ALA A 80 12.71 -3.83 -7.14
CA ALA A 80 13.88 -3.42 -7.90
C ALA A 80 15.16 -3.51 -7.06
N GLY A 81 16.18 -4.15 -7.61
CA GLY A 81 17.53 -4.21 -7.04
C GLY A 81 18.59 -4.04 -8.12
N LEU A 82 19.81 -3.69 -7.71
CA LEU A 82 20.95 -3.54 -8.61
C LEU A 82 21.83 -4.78 -8.54
N SER A 83 22.15 -5.36 -9.69
CA SER A 83 23.19 -6.38 -9.79
C SER A 83 24.48 -5.78 -10.32
N VAL A 84 25.59 -6.19 -9.69
CA VAL A 84 26.95 -5.70 -9.95
C VAL A 84 27.83 -6.91 -10.21
N ASP A 85 28.31 -7.06 -11.45
CA ASP A 85 29.19 -8.16 -11.91
C ASP A 85 28.72 -9.59 -11.56
N SER A 86 27.45 -9.75 -11.23
CA SER A 86 26.88 -11.00 -10.73
C SER A 86 25.46 -11.18 -11.27
N ALA A 87 24.79 -12.25 -10.86
CA ALA A 87 23.37 -12.46 -11.17
C ALA A 87 22.46 -11.99 -10.03
N ASP A 88 23.02 -11.77 -8.84
CA ASP A 88 22.27 -11.40 -7.65
C ASP A 88 22.10 -9.90 -7.58
N ALA A 89 20.90 -9.48 -7.19
CA ALA A 89 20.56 -8.09 -7.02
C ALA A 89 20.53 -7.74 -5.54
N VAL A 90 21.16 -6.63 -5.19
CA VAL A 90 21.10 -6.03 -3.86
C VAL A 90 20.06 -4.90 -3.84
N PRO A 91 19.36 -4.70 -2.71
CA PRO A 91 18.42 -3.60 -2.57
C PRO A 91 19.09 -2.23 -2.78
N LEU A 92 18.37 -1.32 -3.43
CA LEU A 92 18.78 0.05 -3.62
C LEU A 92 18.35 0.90 -2.43
N ALA A 93 19.32 1.39 -1.65
CA ALA A 93 19.03 2.34 -0.58
C ALA A 93 18.66 3.72 -1.13
N ARG A 94 18.07 4.58 -0.30
CA ARG A 94 17.77 5.98 -0.65
C ARG A 94 18.87 6.91 -0.12
N ALA A 95 19.39 7.81 -0.94
CA ALA A 95 20.28 8.88 -0.46
C ALA A 95 19.55 9.83 0.50
N PRO A 96 20.26 10.43 1.47
CA PRO A 96 19.73 11.55 2.25
C PRO A 96 19.25 12.68 1.33
N GLY A 97 18.04 13.19 1.58
CA GLY A 97 17.45 14.29 0.81
C GLY A 97 16.79 13.91 -0.52
N LEU A 98 16.91 12.66 -0.98
CA LEU A 98 16.12 12.21 -2.13
C LEU A 98 14.64 12.15 -1.75
N ASP A 99 13.76 12.74 -2.54
CA ASP A 99 12.31 12.71 -2.29
C ASP A 99 11.80 11.26 -2.16
N ALA A 100 11.05 11.00 -1.09
CA ALA A 100 10.45 9.71 -0.81
C ALA A 100 9.04 9.57 -1.43
N SER A 101 8.51 10.64 -2.00
CA SER A 101 7.20 10.65 -2.63
C SER A 101 7.15 9.68 -3.82
N PRO A 102 6.09 8.86 -3.96
CA PRO A 102 5.92 7.99 -5.11
C PRO A 102 5.93 8.77 -6.43
N GLN A 103 6.75 8.33 -7.37
CA GLN A 103 6.87 8.89 -8.71
C GLN A 103 5.85 8.23 -9.64
N ARG A 104 4.75 8.94 -9.94
CA ARG A 104 3.65 8.43 -10.76
C ARG A 104 3.80 8.81 -12.23
N GLY A 105 3.55 7.84 -13.11
CA GLY A 105 3.41 8.00 -14.55
C GLY A 105 2.19 7.24 -15.05
N PHE A 106 1.89 7.40 -16.34
CA PHE A 106 0.80 6.70 -17.02
C PHE A 106 1.33 6.13 -18.33
N LEU A 107 1.03 4.87 -18.60
CA LEU A 107 1.26 4.25 -19.90
C LEU A 107 0.10 4.56 -20.83
N ASP A 108 0.32 4.28 -22.12
CA ASP A 108 -0.74 4.29 -23.12
C ASP A 108 -1.90 3.39 -22.68
N GLY A 109 -3.13 3.86 -22.91
CA GLY A 109 -4.34 3.21 -22.40
C GLY A 109 -4.71 3.54 -20.94
N GLY A 110 -3.96 4.42 -20.27
CA GLY A 110 -4.30 4.94 -18.94
C GLY A 110 -3.85 4.06 -17.78
N THR A 111 -2.99 3.07 -18.02
CA THR A 111 -2.44 2.20 -16.97
C THR A 111 -1.52 3.02 -16.07
N THR A 112 -1.87 3.16 -14.80
CA THR A 112 -1.03 3.86 -13.81
C THR A 112 0.23 3.06 -13.51
N VAL A 113 1.37 3.75 -13.43
CA VAL A 113 2.62 3.19 -12.93
C VAL A 113 3.15 4.08 -11.82
N ALA A 114 3.59 3.50 -10.71
CA ALA A 114 4.16 4.26 -9.60
C ALA A 114 5.44 3.60 -9.09
N ALA A 115 6.52 4.36 -9.03
CA ALA A 115 7.78 3.95 -8.41
C ALA A 115 7.90 4.57 -7.01
N TYR A 116 8.20 3.77 -5.99
CA TYR A 116 8.24 4.24 -4.60
C TYR A 116 9.19 3.40 -3.75
N ILE A 117 9.67 3.97 -2.65
CA ILE A 117 10.42 3.22 -1.65
C ILE A 117 9.42 2.57 -0.69
N SER A 118 9.47 1.24 -0.58
CA SER A 118 8.59 0.46 0.29
C SER A 118 8.93 0.69 1.77
N PRO A 119 8.03 0.33 2.71
CA PRO A 119 8.35 0.35 4.14
C PRO A 119 9.57 -0.50 4.54
N LEU A 120 9.92 -1.51 3.72
CA LEU A 120 11.13 -2.32 3.92
C LEU A 120 12.40 -1.62 3.38
N GLY A 121 12.28 -0.38 2.90
CA GLY A 121 13.38 0.40 2.34
C GLY A 121 13.78 0.01 0.92
N THR A 122 13.00 -0.86 0.25
CA THR A 122 13.30 -1.34 -1.11
C THR A 122 12.56 -0.51 -2.16
N LEU A 123 13.20 -0.22 -3.30
CA LEU A 123 12.51 0.37 -4.44
C LEU A 123 11.51 -0.65 -5.03
N ALA A 124 10.27 -0.22 -5.22
CA ALA A 124 9.22 -0.99 -5.84
C ALA A 124 8.54 -0.20 -6.97
N ILE A 125 8.06 -0.91 -8.00
CA ILE A 125 7.29 -0.38 -9.12
C ILE A 125 5.94 -1.08 -9.14
N ASP A 126 4.85 -0.34 -8.94
CA ASP A 126 3.47 -0.82 -9.06
C ASP A 126 2.94 -0.48 -10.45
N VAL A 127 2.47 -1.49 -11.19
CA VAL A 127 1.88 -1.36 -12.52
C VAL A 127 0.40 -1.76 -12.45
N GLY A 128 -0.47 -0.84 -12.86
CA GLY A 128 -1.91 -1.04 -12.97
C GLY A 128 -2.72 -0.67 -11.72
N GLY A 129 -2.08 -0.29 -10.60
CA GLY A 129 -2.78 0.26 -9.43
C GLY A 129 -3.76 -0.71 -8.76
N ARG A 130 -3.57 -2.02 -8.96
CA ARG A 130 -4.40 -3.06 -8.37
C ARG A 130 -4.29 -3.01 -6.84
N THR A 131 -5.33 -3.45 -6.15
CA THR A 131 -5.26 -3.61 -4.70
C THR A 131 -4.35 -4.77 -4.35
N HIS A 132 -3.34 -4.49 -3.52
CA HIS A 132 -2.37 -5.49 -3.06
C HIS A 132 -2.44 -5.68 -1.53
N PRO A 133 -2.37 -6.91 -1.03
CA PRO A 133 -2.24 -7.16 0.41
C PRO A 133 -0.98 -6.50 0.99
N ALA A 134 -1.11 -5.91 2.16
CA ALA A 134 -0.03 -5.21 2.87
C ALA A 134 0.16 -5.70 4.32
N GLY A 135 -0.42 -6.86 4.66
CA GLY A 135 -0.36 -7.46 5.99
C GLY A 135 -1.60 -7.15 6.81
N SER A 136 -1.41 -6.88 8.11
CA SER A 136 -2.48 -6.63 9.06
C SER A 136 -2.17 -5.45 9.97
N VAL A 137 -3.21 -4.75 10.42
CA VAL A 137 -3.15 -3.67 11.40
C VAL A 137 -4.14 -3.96 12.52
N ARG A 138 -3.76 -3.69 13.77
CA ARG A 138 -4.68 -3.79 14.89
C ARG A 138 -5.51 -2.51 14.99
N ALA A 139 -6.82 -2.65 15.17
CA ALA A 139 -7.66 -1.52 15.57
C ALA A 139 -7.34 -1.14 17.02
N ASP A 140 -7.26 0.16 17.31
CA ASP A 140 -7.02 0.67 18.66
C ASP A 140 -8.30 0.58 19.49
N GLY A 141 -9.45 0.80 18.85
CA GLY A 141 -10.74 0.80 19.53
C GLY A 141 -11.91 0.49 18.61
N LEU A 142 -12.95 -0.08 19.23
CA LEU A 142 -14.29 -0.13 18.68
C LEU A 142 -15.24 0.46 19.72
N ARG A 143 -16.10 1.37 19.28
CA ARG A 143 -17.04 2.07 20.16
C ARG A 143 -18.42 2.13 19.54
N TRP A 144 -19.44 1.89 20.35
CA TRP A 144 -20.81 2.25 20.01
C TRP A 144 -21.05 3.72 20.35
N ASP A 145 -21.49 4.51 19.37
CA ASP A 145 -21.97 5.86 19.61
C ASP A 145 -23.49 5.85 19.76
N GLU A 146 -23.98 5.96 21.00
CA GLU A 146 -25.42 5.99 21.30
C GLU A 146 -26.16 7.16 20.65
N ARG A 147 -25.49 8.28 20.39
CA ARG A 147 -26.11 9.48 19.82
C ARG A 147 -26.38 9.32 18.33
N THR A 148 -25.45 8.71 17.60
CA THR A 148 -25.54 8.52 16.15
C THR A 148 -25.97 7.12 15.76
N GLU A 149 -26.05 6.20 16.72
CA GLU A 149 -26.33 4.78 16.53
C GLU A 149 -25.38 4.10 15.52
N HIS A 150 -24.11 4.47 15.59
CA HIS A 150 -23.05 3.96 14.72
C HIS A 150 -21.99 3.19 15.49
N VAL A 151 -21.30 2.29 14.80
CA VAL A 151 -20.07 1.67 15.30
C VAL A 151 -18.90 2.49 14.77
N GLU A 152 -18.12 3.07 15.67
CA GLU A 152 -16.87 3.74 15.35
C GLU A 152 -15.73 2.72 15.43
N VAL A 153 -14.94 2.63 14.37
CA VAL A 153 -13.70 1.84 14.33
C VAL A 153 -12.55 2.82 14.20
N SER A 154 -11.59 2.73 15.10
CA SER A 154 -10.40 3.57 15.09
C SER A 154 -9.13 2.75 15.21
N GLY A 155 -8.04 3.30 14.69
CA GLY A 155 -6.72 2.69 14.79
C GLY A 155 -5.61 3.61 14.33
N ARG A 156 -4.40 3.09 14.37
CA ARG A 156 -3.19 3.81 13.93
C ARG A 156 -2.36 2.96 12.99
N LEU A 157 -1.73 3.64 12.04
CA LEU A 157 -0.67 3.09 11.21
C LEU A 157 0.65 3.73 11.63
N ASP A 158 1.63 2.89 11.96
CA ASP A 158 2.99 3.33 12.31
C ASP A 158 3.76 3.74 11.03
N VAL A 159 3.27 4.80 10.39
CA VAL A 159 3.85 5.40 9.19
C VAL A 159 4.14 6.86 9.52
N ALA A 160 5.42 7.23 9.51
CA ALA A 160 5.88 8.57 9.83
C ALA A 160 6.39 9.31 8.58
N GLY A 161 6.31 10.64 8.58
CA GLY A 161 6.91 11.48 7.54
C GLY A 161 6.25 11.32 6.17
N LEU A 162 4.92 11.25 6.16
CA LEU A 162 4.12 11.11 4.95
C LEU A 162 4.22 12.38 4.09
N ALA A 163 5.05 12.36 3.06
CA ALA A 163 5.12 13.44 2.08
C ALA A 163 3.96 13.42 1.06
N THR A 164 3.20 12.32 1.01
CA THR A 164 2.18 12.06 -0.01
C THR A 164 0.79 11.96 0.62
N PRO A 165 -0.23 12.61 0.04
CA PRO A 165 -1.61 12.45 0.50
C PRO A 165 -2.06 10.99 0.44
N ILE A 166 -2.64 10.51 1.54
CA ILE A 166 -3.23 9.19 1.66
C ILE A 166 -4.74 9.35 1.81
N SER A 167 -5.48 8.45 1.17
CA SER A 167 -6.89 8.20 1.41
C SER A 167 -7.07 6.84 2.06
N ALA A 168 -8.12 6.68 2.86
CA ALA A 168 -8.41 5.42 3.52
C ALA A 168 -9.90 5.08 3.43
N THR A 169 -10.19 3.79 3.27
CA THR A 169 -11.54 3.24 3.22
C THR A 169 -11.56 1.94 4.02
N LEU A 170 -12.52 1.77 4.94
CA LEU A 170 -12.82 0.45 5.48
C LEU A 170 -13.63 -0.35 4.46
N HIS A 171 -13.11 -1.53 4.15
CA HIS A 171 -13.69 -2.53 3.26
C HIS A 171 -14.25 -3.66 4.10
N LEU A 172 -15.58 -3.74 4.16
CA LEU A 172 -16.30 -4.81 4.83
C LEU A 172 -16.68 -5.86 3.81
N ARG A 173 -16.20 -7.09 3.99
CA ARG A 173 -16.43 -8.21 3.07
C ARG A 173 -17.20 -9.31 3.75
N GLU A 174 -18.34 -9.67 3.19
CA GLU A 174 -19.06 -10.87 3.61
C GLU A 174 -18.54 -12.08 2.82
N ARG A 175 -18.49 -13.25 3.47
CA ARG A 175 -18.08 -14.52 2.84
C ARG A 175 -18.83 -14.85 1.53
N ARG A 176 -20.06 -14.36 1.37
CA ARG A 176 -20.92 -14.59 0.19
C ARG A 176 -20.66 -13.59 -0.96
N GLY A 177 -19.61 -12.77 -0.86
CA GLY A 177 -19.15 -11.89 -1.93
C GLY A 177 -19.74 -10.48 -1.92
N ARG A 178 -20.59 -10.13 -0.95
CA ARG A 178 -21.02 -8.74 -0.75
C ARG A 178 -19.88 -7.92 -0.15
N ALA A 179 -19.74 -6.69 -0.62
CA ALA A 179 -18.81 -5.70 -0.10
C ALA A 179 -19.56 -4.44 0.34
N TYR A 180 -19.05 -3.78 1.36
CA TYR A 180 -19.54 -2.50 1.85
C TYR A 180 -18.34 -1.61 2.18
N GLU A 181 -18.37 -0.35 1.75
CA GLU A 181 -17.24 0.57 1.88
C GLU A 181 -17.62 1.76 2.77
N VAL A 182 -16.73 2.15 3.68
CA VAL A 182 -16.87 3.34 4.53
C VAL A 182 -15.60 4.17 4.41
N ILE A 183 -15.73 5.45 4.07
CA ILE A 183 -14.58 6.35 4.04
C ILE A 183 -14.05 6.55 5.46
N CYS A 184 -12.74 6.43 5.64
CA CYS A 184 -12.10 6.78 6.90
C CYS A 184 -11.71 8.26 6.88
N MET A 185 -11.92 8.94 8.01
CA MET A 185 -11.23 10.17 8.32
C MET A 185 -9.79 9.83 8.73
N LEU A 186 -8.83 10.62 8.24
CA LEU A 186 -7.42 10.47 8.55
C LEU A 186 -6.91 11.71 9.27
N ASP A 187 -6.07 11.48 10.27
CA ASP A 187 -5.45 12.53 11.09
C ASP A 187 -3.97 12.20 11.28
N ASP A 188 -3.09 13.06 10.78
CA ASP A 188 -1.64 12.88 10.85
C ASP A 188 -1.13 13.42 12.20
N ARG A 189 -0.57 12.52 13.02
CA ARG A 189 -0.10 12.83 14.37
C ARG A 189 1.36 12.40 14.57
N PRO A 190 2.08 12.95 15.55
CA PRO A 190 3.47 12.58 15.83
C PRO A 190 3.70 11.06 16.00
N GLU A 191 2.71 10.36 16.54
CA GLU A 191 2.71 8.91 16.76
C GLU A 191 2.39 8.06 15.52
N GLY A 192 1.93 8.66 14.42
CA GLY A 192 1.58 7.99 13.17
C GLY A 192 0.28 8.50 12.54
N LEU A 193 -0.17 7.81 11.49
CA LEU A 193 -1.41 8.14 10.80
C LEU A 193 -2.60 7.47 11.48
N HIS A 194 -3.45 8.27 12.13
CA HIS A 194 -4.67 7.79 12.75
C HIS A 194 -5.80 7.71 11.73
N TYR A 195 -6.62 6.66 11.84
CA TYR A 195 -7.84 6.53 11.06
C TYR A 195 -9.05 6.35 11.96
N THR A 196 -10.19 6.88 11.52
CA THR A 196 -11.49 6.68 12.16
C THR A 196 -12.56 6.50 11.09
N ALA A 197 -13.35 5.44 11.22
CA ALA A 197 -14.47 5.15 10.33
C ALA A 197 -15.74 4.97 11.15
N VAL A 198 -16.83 5.56 10.66
CA VAL A 198 -18.13 5.52 11.31
C VAL A 198 -19.03 4.60 10.49
N LEU A 199 -19.29 3.41 11.01
CA LEU A 199 -20.10 2.39 10.33
C LEU A 199 -21.58 2.57 10.67
N PRO A 200 -22.42 2.84 9.66
CA PRO A 200 -23.84 2.98 9.90
C PRO A 200 -24.51 1.61 10.04
N VAL A 201 -25.15 1.32 11.17
CA VAL A 201 -25.77 0.00 11.42
C VAL A 201 -27.27 0.05 11.65
N THR A 202 -27.86 1.20 12.00
CA THR A 202 -29.31 1.35 12.21
C THR A 202 -29.99 2.09 11.07
N ARG A 203 -29.59 3.34 10.82
CA ARG A 203 -30.10 4.24 9.77
C ARG A 203 -29.04 5.30 9.47
N THR A 204 -28.91 5.67 8.20
CA THR A 204 -28.29 6.94 7.83
C THR A 204 -29.24 7.73 6.96
N PHE A 205 -29.12 9.05 7.03
CA PHE A 205 -29.89 9.97 6.18
C PHE A 205 -29.36 9.98 4.74
N ILE A 206 -28.11 9.53 4.55
CA ILE A 206 -27.35 9.63 3.29
C ILE A 206 -26.93 8.25 2.75
N ASP A 207 -26.56 7.30 3.63
CA ASP A 207 -26.06 5.97 3.23
C ASP A 207 -27.06 4.84 3.48
N GLU A 208 -26.80 3.66 2.91
CA GLU A 208 -27.54 2.45 3.30
C GLU A 208 -26.89 1.83 4.55
N PRO A 209 -27.64 1.54 5.62
CA PRO A 209 -27.04 0.94 6.81
C PRO A 209 -26.51 -0.47 6.51
N LEU A 210 -25.37 -0.83 7.10
CA LEU A 210 -24.66 -2.10 6.90
C LEU A 210 -25.65 -3.28 6.93
N PRO A 211 -25.74 -4.08 5.84
CA PRO A 211 -26.72 -5.15 5.78
C PRO A 211 -26.46 -6.24 6.83
N ARG A 212 -27.50 -7.02 7.15
CA ARG A 212 -27.35 -8.19 8.03
C ARG A 212 -26.34 -9.17 7.45
N GLY A 213 -25.53 -9.76 8.33
CA GLY A 213 -24.45 -10.68 7.99
C GLY A 213 -23.24 -10.52 8.91
N THR A 214 -22.21 -11.32 8.64
CA THR A 214 -20.89 -11.22 9.29
C THR A 214 -19.89 -10.71 8.27
N TRP A 215 -19.22 -9.62 8.62
CA TRP A 215 -18.38 -8.85 7.72
C TRP A 215 -16.94 -8.84 8.22
N GLU A 216 -16.00 -9.35 7.44
CA GLU A 216 -14.57 -9.19 7.70
C GLU A 216 -14.13 -7.78 7.34
N VAL A 217 -13.35 -7.14 8.21
CA VAL A 217 -12.93 -5.75 8.04
C VAL A 217 -11.51 -5.67 7.52
N TRP A 218 -11.34 -4.91 6.44
CA TRP A 218 -10.07 -4.57 5.82
C TRP A 218 -9.92 -3.06 5.74
N LEU A 219 -8.69 -2.55 5.85
CA LEU A 219 -8.37 -1.14 5.64
C LEU A 219 -7.68 -1.00 4.28
N ARG A 220 -8.33 -0.35 3.33
CA ARG A 220 -7.77 -0.01 2.02
C ARG A 220 -7.19 1.39 2.07
N LEU A 221 -5.88 1.51 1.86
CA LEU A 221 -5.14 2.75 1.71
C LEU A 221 -4.92 3.05 0.23
N GLY A 222 -5.25 4.27 -0.20
CA GLY A 222 -5.03 4.77 -1.54
C GLY A 222 -4.04 5.93 -1.56
N PHE A 223 -2.95 5.81 -2.32
CA PHE A 223 -1.95 6.87 -2.48
C PHE A 223 -1.27 6.77 -3.85
N SER A 224 -1.11 7.90 -4.54
CA SER A 224 -0.49 7.98 -5.87
C SER A 224 -1.02 6.96 -6.92
N GLY A 225 -2.33 6.63 -6.85
CA GLY A 225 -2.97 5.66 -7.75
C GLY A 225 -2.69 4.19 -7.42
N MET A 226 -2.03 3.92 -6.30
CA MET A 226 -1.82 2.58 -5.75
C MET A 226 -2.83 2.30 -4.63
N HIS A 227 -3.18 1.03 -4.46
CA HIS A 227 -4.04 0.58 -3.37
C HIS A 227 -3.37 -0.52 -2.55
N ARG A 228 -3.37 -0.37 -1.23
CA ARG A 228 -2.85 -1.34 -0.27
C ARG A 228 -3.93 -1.73 0.71
N GLU A 229 -4.06 -3.03 0.95
CA GLU A 229 -5.10 -3.56 1.80
C GLU A 229 -4.51 -4.28 3.01
N LEU A 230 -4.91 -3.84 4.19
CA LEU A 230 -4.50 -4.37 5.47
C LEU A 230 -5.67 -5.11 6.12
N ARG A 231 -5.44 -6.33 6.60
CA ARG A 231 -6.46 -7.00 7.42
C ARG A 231 -6.55 -6.29 8.76
N VAL A 232 -7.75 -5.89 9.18
CA VAL A 232 -7.92 -5.28 10.49
C VAL A 232 -8.05 -6.38 11.54
N LEU A 233 -7.24 -6.33 12.60
CA LEU A 233 -7.34 -7.19 13.77
C LEU A 233 -8.19 -6.51 14.84
N ALA A 234 -8.97 -7.27 15.58
CA ALA A 234 -9.86 -6.74 16.61
C ALA A 234 -9.08 -6.13 17.79
N PRO A 235 -9.60 -5.07 18.44
CA PRO A 235 -9.09 -4.58 19.71
C PRO A 235 -9.48 -5.55 20.84
N ALA A 236 -9.00 -5.28 22.07
CA ALA A 236 -9.31 -6.14 23.21
C ALA A 236 -10.80 -6.07 23.60
N GLU A 237 -11.40 -4.88 23.49
CA GLU A 237 -12.79 -4.64 23.88
C GLU A 237 -13.70 -4.71 22.64
N PRO A 238 -14.57 -5.73 22.52
CA PRO A 238 -15.53 -5.81 21.43
C PRO A 238 -16.74 -4.91 21.67
N VAL A 239 -17.50 -4.63 20.61
CA VAL A 239 -18.86 -4.07 20.73
C VAL A 239 -19.85 -5.22 20.78
N ASP A 240 -20.83 -5.14 21.69
CA ASP A 240 -22.01 -6.02 21.73
C ASP A 240 -23.24 -5.24 22.22
N VAL A 241 -24.08 -4.81 21.29
CA VAL A 241 -25.23 -3.95 21.57
C VAL A 241 -26.50 -4.46 20.87
N ARG A 242 -27.66 -4.09 21.40
CA ARG A 242 -28.96 -4.33 20.74
C ARG A 242 -29.54 -3.01 20.28
N VAL A 243 -29.77 -2.90 18.99
CA VAL A 243 -30.25 -1.67 18.36
C VAL A 243 -31.62 -1.88 17.75
N TRP A 244 -32.43 -0.83 17.70
CA TRP A 244 -33.72 -0.91 17.05
C TRP A 244 -33.57 -0.66 15.54
N ARG A 245 -33.93 -1.64 14.71
CA ARG A 245 -33.83 -1.50 13.25
C ARG A 245 -35.18 -1.79 12.60
N ARG A 246 -35.80 -0.73 12.05
CA ARG A 246 -37.19 -0.73 11.54
C ARG A 246 -38.21 -1.13 12.62
N LEU A 247 -38.58 -2.41 12.71
CA LEU A 247 -39.60 -2.95 13.63
C LEU A 247 -39.07 -4.03 14.58
N TRP A 248 -37.75 -4.28 14.59
CA TRP A 248 -37.16 -5.40 15.32
C TRP A 248 -35.84 -4.98 15.97
N HIS A 249 -35.53 -5.55 17.13
CA HIS A 249 -34.18 -5.47 17.68
C HIS A 249 -33.21 -6.32 16.85
N VAL A 250 -32.05 -5.72 16.55
CA VAL A 250 -30.94 -6.36 15.86
C VAL A 250 -29.73 -6.28 16.79
N ARG A 251 -29.04 -7.40 16.99
CA ARG A 251 -27.77 -7.41 17.72
C ARG A 251 -26.65 -6.96 16.79
N ILE A 252 -25.77 -6.09 17.27
CA ILE A 252 -24.52 -5.71 16.61
C ILE A 252 -23.40 -6.21 17.50
N ALA A 253 -22.55 -7.08 16.99
CA ALA A 253 -21.44 -7.67 17.74
C ALA A 253 -20.14 -7.61 16.94
N SER A 254 -18.99 -7.51 17.61
CA SER A 254 -17.68 -7.66 16.99
C SER A 254 -16.86 -8.79 17.62
N THR A 255 -15.86 -9.28 16.90
CA THR A 255 -14.80 -10.11 17.50
C THR A 255 -13.91 -9.27 18.43
N ALA A 256 -13.15 -9.95 19.27
CA ALA A 256 -12.13 -9.39 20.15
C ALA A 256 -10.75 -9.94 19.78
N ALA A 257 -9.68 -9.26 20.20
CA ALA A 257 -8.31 -9.71 20.00
C ALA A 257 -8.11 -11.15 20.53
N PRO A 258 -7.30 -11.99 19.87
CA PRO A 258 -6.39 -11.68 18.77
C PRO A 258 -7.00 -11.88 17.37
N ASP A 259 -8.30 -12.14 17.27
CA ASP A 259 -8.93 -12.52 16.02
C ASP A 259 -9.00 -11.35 15.02
N PRO A 260 -9.08 -11.64 13.70
CA PRO A 260 -9.46 -10.65 12.71
C PRO A 260 -10.76 -9.94 13.11
N LEU A 261 -10.82 -8.64 12.86
CA LEU A 261 -12.01 -7.87 13.16
C LEU A 261 -13.14 -8.29 12.22
N THR A 262 -14.24 -8.74 12.83
CA THR A 262 -15.51 -8.97 12.16
C THR A 262 -16.60 -8.16 12.83
N ILE A 263 -17.54 -7.65 12.03
CA ILE A 263 -18.78 -7.03 12.51
C ILE A 263 -19.94 -7.92 12.12
N THR A 264 -20.72 -8.35 13.09
CA THR A 264 -21.92 -9.15 12.90
C THR A 264 -23.16 -8.29 13.14
N VAL A 265 -24.03 -8.22 12.14
CA VAL A 265 -25.31 -7.49 12.19
C VAL A 265 -26.46 -8.48 12.12
N GLY A 266 -27.17 -8.66 13.23
CA GLY A 266 -28.28 -9.60 13.37
C GLY A 266 -27.85 -10.95 13.95
N ARG A 267 -28.61 -12.01 13.61
CA ARG A 267 -28.22 -13.37 13.96
C ARG A 267 -27.21 -13.85 12.91
N ALA A 268 -26.11 -14.45 13.38
CA ALA A 268 -25.23 -15.25 12.55
C ALA A 268 -25.99 -16.45 11.97
#